data_AF-A0A540WHJ1-F1
#
_entry.id   AF-A0A540WHJ1-F1
#
_cell.length_a   1.000
_cell.length_b   1.000
_cell.length_c   1.000
_cell.angle_alpha   90.00
_cell.angle_beta   90.00
_cell.angle_gamma   90.00
#
_symmetry.space_group_name_H-M   'P 1'
#
loop_
_entity.id
_entity.type
_entity.pdbx_description
1 polymer ?
#
loop_
_entity_poly.entity_id
_entity_poly.type
_entity_poly.pdbx_seq_one_letter_code
_entity_poly.pdbx_strand_id
1 'polypeptide(L)'
;AIFSELQAAQPKPRFTVGIYDDVTNLSLPLGENTLPAEAKLEALFYGLGSDGSVSATKNNIKIIGNSTPWFSQGYFVYDSKKAGGLTVSHLRVSEKPIRSSYLISQADFVGCHQLQFIDKYQMAERLKP
;
A
#
# COMPACT_ATOMS: atom_id res chain seq x y z
N ALA A 1 1.36 15.00 10.51
CA ALA A 1 2.60 15.64 9.99
C ALA A 1 2.29 17.03 9.44
N ILE A 2 1.88 17.20 8.17
CA ILE A 2 1.66 18.54 7.58
C ILE A 2 0.64 19.38 8.37
N PHE A 3 -0.55 18.83 8.64
CA PHE A 3 -1.55 19.54 9.46
C PHE A 3 -1.08 19.82 10.89
N SER A 4 -0.31 18.92 11.48
CA SER A 4 0.28 19.09 12.81
C SER A 4 1.30 20.23 12.83
N GLU A 5 2.13 20.32 11.78
CA GLU A 5 3.09 21.41 11.61
C GLU A 5 2.38 22.76 11.47
N LEU A 6 1.30 22.82 10.67
CA LEU A 6 0.49 24.03 10.52
C LEU A 6 -0.16 24.52 11.82
N GLN A 7 -0.35 23.64 12.80
CA GLN A 7 -0.88 23.98 14.12
C GLN A 7 0.20 24.39 15.12
N ALA A 8 1.49 24.23 14.79
CA ALA A 8 2.57 24.62 15.67
C ALA A 8 2.61 26.14 15.86
N ALA A 9 3.14 26.59 17.01
CA ALA A 9 3.28 28.02 17.29
C ALA A 9 4.21 28.73 16.28
N GLN A 10 5.19 28.02 15.73
CA GLN A 10 6.11 28.50 14.71
C GLN A 10 6.30 27.42 13.63
N PRO A 11 5.39 27.34 12.65
CA PRO A 11 5.48 26.34 11.58
C PRO A 11 6.70 26.60 10.70
N LYS A 12 7.40 25.53 10.30
CA LYS A 12 8.51 25.59 9.37
C LYS A 12 8.03 26.13 8.01
N PRO A 13 8.63 27.19 7.47
CA PRO A 13 8.25 27.74 6.16
C PRO A 13 8.69 26.83 4.99
N ARG A 14 9.70 25.97 5.22
CA ARG A 14 10.20 24.98 4.27
C ARG A 14 10.43 23.68 5.03
N PHE A 15 9.94 22.58 4.48
CA PHE A 15 10.05 21.27 5.11
C PHE A 15 10.02 20.16 4.05
N THR A 16 10.45 18.97 4.44
CA THR A 16 10.32 17.73 3.65
C THR A 16 9.42 16.74 4.38
N VAL A 17 8.80 15.82 3.64
CA VAL A 17 7.88 14.80 4.19
C VAL A 17 8.20 13.46 3.53
N GLY A 18 8.17 12.39 4.31
CA GLY A 18 8.38 11.02 3.82
C GLY A 18 9.84 10.54 3.86
N ILE A 19 10.76 11.35 4.37
CA ILE A 19 12.16 10.98 4.62
C ILE A 19 12.56 11.36 6.05
N TYR A 20 13.64 10.76 6.53
CA TYR A 20 14.37 11.25 7.70
C TYR A 20 15.56 12.06 7.20
N ASP A 21 15.53 13.37 7.40
CA ASP A 21 16.59 14.29 6.99
C ASP A 21 17.33 14.81 8.22
N ASP A 22 18.42 14.13 8.57
CA ASP A 22 19.32 14.45 9.68
C ASP A 22 20.42 15.45 9.30
N VAL A 23 20.55 15.80 8.02
CA VAL A 23 21.55 16.76 7.53
C VAL A 23 21.00 18.18 7.60
N THR A 24 19.85 18.43 6.95
CA THR A 24 19.25 19.78 6.94
C THR A 24 18.13 19.96 7.97
N ASN A 25 17.73 18.88 8.65
CA ASN A 25 16.71 18.88 9.70
C ASN A 25 15.37 19.49 9.23
N LEU A 26 15.05 19.33 7.94
CA LEU A 26 13.82 19.83 7.34
C LEU A 26 12.69 18.81 7.36
N SER A 27 12.97 17.53 7.63
CA SER A 27 11.94 16.50 7.69
C SER A 27 10.96 16.74 8.83
N LEU A 28 9.66 16.70 8.52
CA LEU A 28 8.62 16.73 9.54
C LEU A 28 8.54 15.37 10.26
N PRO A 29 8.33 15.36 11.58
CA PRO A 29 8.10 14.12 12.31
C PRO A 29 6.80 13.46 11.82
N LEU A 30 6.88 12.16 11.56
CA LEU A 30 5.72 11.35 11.24
C LEU A 30 4.95 11.07 12.54
N GLY A 31 3.67 11.42 12.55
CA GLY A 31 2.75 11.00 13.61
C GLY A 31 2.24 9.58 13.34
N GLU A 32 1.42 9.06 14.25
CA GLU A 32 0.73 7.79 14.03
C GLU A 32 -0.12 7.85 12.75
N ASN A 33 0.00 6.81 11.94
CA ASN A 33 -0.64 6.75 10.64
C ASN A 33 -2.03 6.10 10.76
N THR A 34 -2.98 6.81 11.35
CA THR A 34 -4.37 6.37 11.50
C THR A 34 -5.21 6.93 10.36
N LEU A 35 -5.00 6.43 9.14
CA LEU A 35 -5.97 6.66 8.08
C LEU A 35 -7.16 5.71 8.30
N PRO A 36 -8.41 6.20 8.32
CA PRO A 36 -9.56 5.33 8.46
C PRO A 36 -9.64 4.39 7.25
N ALA A 37 -9.78 3.08 7.53
CA ALA A 37 -10.03 2.09 6.50
C ALA A 37 -11.48 2.21 6.02
N GLU A 38 -11.68 2.91 4.89
CA GLU A 38 -13.00 3.03 4.24
C GLU A 38 -13.27 1.92 3.22
N ALA A 39 -12.23 1.15 2.88
CA ALA A 39 -12.37 0.02 1.98
C ALA A 39 -13.06 -1.14 2.71
N LYS A 40 -13.93 -1.83 1.96
CA LYS A 40 -14.58 -3.07 2.41
C LYS A 40 -13.61 -4.25 2.42
N LEU A 41 -12.62 -4.21 1.53
CA LEU A 41 -11.54 -5.18 1.44
C LEU A 41 -10.25 -4.47 1.03
N GLU A 42 -9.18 -4.75 1.75
CA GLU A 42 -7.80 -4.43 1.38
C GLU A 42 -6.99 -5.72 1.34
N ALA A 43 -6.43 -6.04 0.18
CA ALA A 43 -5.68 -7.26 -0.04
C ALA A 43 -4.29 -6.98 -0.59
N LEU A 44 -3.31 -7.72 -0.08
CA LEU A 44 -1.93 -7.73 -0.56
C LEU A 44 -1.63 -9.09 -1.18
N PHE A 45 -1.02 -9.11 -2.36
CA PHE A 45 -0.54 -10.34 -3.01
C PHE A 45 0.94 -10.22 -3.31
N TYR A 46 1.74 -11.09 -2.68
CA TYR A 46 3.18 -11.20 -2.85
C TYR A 46 3.48 -12.30 -3.87
N GLY A 47 4.01 -11.90 -5.02
CA GLY A 47 4.35 -12.80 -6.12
C GLY A 47 5.74 -12.56 -6.68
N LEU A 48 6.21 -13.46 -7.54
CA LEU A 48 7.46 -13.35 -8.27
C LEU A 48 7.24 -12.70 -9.63
N GLY A 49 8.22 -11.92 -10.10
CA GLY A 49 8.26 -11.44 -11.47
C GLY A 49 8.11 -12.61 -12.46
N SER A 50 7.07 -12.53 -13.30
CA SER A 50 6.66 -13.53 -14.29
C SER A 50 5.92 -14.78 -13.77
N ASP A 51 5.46 -14.83 -12.53
CA ASP A 51 4.64 -15.97 -12.03
C ASP A 51 3.13 -15.84 -12.28
N GLY A 52 2.68 -14.72 -12.85
CA GLY A 52 1.27 -14.47 -13.18
C GLY A 52 0.45 -13.80 -12.06
N SER A 53 0.99 -13.61 -10.85
CA SER A 53 0.28 -13.03 -9.70
C SER A 53 -0.34 -11.66 -9.99
N VAL A 54 0.42 -10.80 -10.67
CA VAL A 54 -0.04 -9.45 -11.02
C VAL A 54 -1.17 -9.52 -12.05
N SER A 55 -1.05 -10.38 -13.06
CA SER A 55 -2.09 -10.57 -14.09
C SER A 55 -3.38 -11.14 -13.49
N ALA A 56 -3.26 -12.12 -12.58
CA ALA A 56 -4.40 -12.67 -11.85
C ALA A 56 -5.09 -11.58 -11.01
N THR A 57 -4.32 -10.75 -10.29
CA THR A 57 -4.90 -9.66 -9.49
C THR A 57 -5.58 -8.60 -10.35
N LYS A 58 -5.01 -8.24 -11.51
CA LYS A 58 -5.67 -7.36 -12.49
C LYS A 58 -7.00 -7.96 -12.98
N ASN A 59 -7.04 -9.28 -13.19
CA ASN A 59 -8.26 -9.96 -13.59
C ASN A 59 -9.30 -9.94 -12.46
N ASN A 60 -8.89 -10.17 -11.21
CA ASN A 60 -9.78 -10.09 -10.05
C ASN A 60 -10.44 -8.71 -9.94
N ILE A 61 -9.68 -7.63 -10.13
CA ILE A 61 -10.21 -6.26 -10.14
C ILE A 61 -11.29 -6.10 -11.21
N LYS A 62 -11.04 -6.60 -12.43
CA LYS A 62 -12.03 -6.54 -13.52
C LYS A 62 -13.28 -7.35 -13.20
N ILE A 63 -13.13 -8.57 -12.68
CA ILE A 63 -14.25 -9.42 -12.29
C ILE A 63 -15.09 -8.72 -11.22
N ILE A 64 -14.47 -8.20 -10.17
CA ILE A 64 -15.16 -7.50 -9.08
C ILE A 64 -15.87 -6.25 -9.61
N GLY A 65 -15.17 -5.39 -10.35
CA GLY A 65 -15.72 -4.15 -10.88
C GLY A 65 -16.85 -4.35 -11.90
N ASN A 66 -16.84 -5.46 -12.65
CA ASN A 66 -17.89 -5.77 -13.63
C ASN A 66 -19.06 -6.57 -13.03
N SER A 67 -18.84 -7.33 -11.95
CA SER A 67 -19.84 -8.24 -11.37
C SER A 67 -20.48 -7.71 -10.09
N THR A 68 -20.04 -6.55 -9.60
CA THR A 68 -20.54 -5.93 -8.37
C THR A 68 -20.71 -4.42 -8.57
N PRO A 69 -21.55 -3.74 -7.77
CA PRO A 69 -21.64 -2.28 -7.81
C PRO A 69 -20.48 -1.58 -7.08
N TRP A 70 -19.46 -2.34 -6.64
CA TRP A 70 -18.37 -1.81 -5.83
C TRP A 70 -17.28 -1.19 -6.68
N PHE A 71 -16.64 -0.16 -6.13
CA PHE A 71 -15.43 0.41 -6.66
C PHE A 71 -14.25 -0.53 -6.38
N SER A 72 -13.41 -0.76 -7.39
CA SER A 72 -12.21 -1.58 -7.29
C SER A 72 -10.97 -0.77 -7.68
N GLN A 73 -9.91 -0.85 -6.89
CA GLN A 73 -8.62 -0.18 -7.15
C GLN A 73 -7.49 -1.22 -7.13
N GLY A 74 -6.56 -1.09 -8.07
CA GLY A 74 -5.32 -1.88 -8.10
C GLY A 74 -4.10 -1.01 -8.24
N TYR A 75 -3.06 -1.29 -7.45
CA TYR A 75 -1.72 -0.74 -7.63
C TYR A 75 -0.70 -1.87 -7.56
N PHE A 76 0.33 -1.82 -8.41
CA PHE A 76 1.26 -2.94 -8.58
C PHE A 76 2.69 -2.43 -8.43
N VAL A 77 3.36 -2.88 -7.39
CA VAL A 77 4.78 -2.61 -7.13
C VAL A 77 5.60 -3.73 -7.78
N TYR A 78 6.57 -3.33 -8.60
CA TYR A 78 7.52 -4.24 -9.24
C TYR A 78 8.93 -3.90 -8.78
N ASP A 79 9.78 -4.90 -8.68
CA ASP A 79 11.23 -4.71 -8.62
C ASP A 79 11.74 -4.14 -9.95
N SER A 80 12.85 -3.41 -9.87
CA SER A 80 13.69 -3.00 -11.01
C SER A 80 14.17 -4.18 -11.86
N LYS A 81 14.27 -5.38 -11.27
CA LYS A 81 14.70 -6.60 -11.96
C LYS A 81 13.63 -7.08 -12.94
N LYS A 82 14.04 -7.30 -14.19
CA LYS A 82 13.16 -7.77 -15.28
C LYS A 82 12.47 -9.11 -15.00
N ALA A 83 13.09 -10.00 -14.23
CA ALA A 83 12.52 -11.30 -13.85
C ALA A 83 13.04 -11.72 -12.47
N GLY A 84 12.26 -12.56 -11.76
CA GLY A 84 12.66 -13.11 -10.46
C GLY A 84 12.68 -12.11 -9.29
N GLY A 85 12.26 -10.86 -9.53
CA GLY A 85 12.08 -9.86 -8.47
C GLY A 85 10.77 -10.03 -7.71
N LEU A 86 10.66 -9.40 -6.54
CA LEU A 86 9.40 -9.35 -5.80
C LEU A 86 8.39 -8.46 -6.54
N THR A 87 7.13 -8.89 -6.54
CA THR A 87 5.99 -8.07 -6.91
C THR A 87 5.00 -8.03 -5.75
N VAL A 88 4.43 -6.86 -5.50
CA VAL A 88 3.38 -6.69 -4.49
C VAL A 88 2.19 -6.01 -5.15
N SER A 89 1.07 -6.74 -5.20
CA SER A 89 -0.19 -6.21 -5.73
C SER A 89 -1.05 -5.72 -4.57
N HIS A 90 -1.44 -4.46 -4.62
CA HIS A 90 -2.36 -3.83 -3.68
C HIS A 90 -3.73 -3.76 -4.33
N LEU A 91 -4.72 -4.40 -3.71
CA LEU A 91 -6.11 -4.44 -4.18
C LEU A 91 -7.01 -3.84 -3.10
N ARG A 92 -7.87 -2.89 -3.50
CA ARG A 92 -8.95 -2.38 -2.65
C ARG A 92 -10.29 -2.56 -3.31
N VAL A 93 -11.30 -2.89 -2.50
CA VAL A 93 -12.70 -2.92 -2.89
C VAL A 93 -13.49 -2.06 -1.91
N SER A 94 -14.38 -1.21 -2.38
CA SER A 94 -15.21 -0.36 -1.52
C SER A 94 -16.57 -0.09 -2.14
N GLU A 95 -17.58 0.13 -1.30
CA GLU A 95 -18.89 0.62 -1.72
C GLU A 95 -18.83 2.12 -2.11
N LYS A 96 -17.80 2.84 -1.68
CA LYS A 96 -17.57 4.25 -1.98
C LYS A 96 -16.41 4.43 -2.96
N PRO A 97 -16.34 5.57 -3.69
CA PRO A 97 -15.21 5.87 -4.55
C PRO A 97 -13.88 5.84 -3.79
N ILE A 98 -12.91 5.08 -4.29
CA ILE A 98 -11.62 4.88 -3.61
C ILE A 98 -10.67 6.03 -3.97
N ARG A 99 -10.31 6.84 -2.97
CA ARG A 99 -9.35 7.96 -3.10
C ARG A 99 -7.97 7.67 -2.50
N SER A 100 -7.75 6.45 -2.02
CA SER A 100 -6.52 6.03 -1.36
C SER A 100 -5.38 5.85 -2.36
N SER A 101 -4.75 6.94 -2.79
CA SER A 101 -3.57 6.93 -3.67
C SER A 101 -2.27 6.67 -2.91
N TYR A 102 -2.29 5.67 -2.02
CA TYR A 102 -1.16 5.22 -1.20
C TYR A 102 -1.19 3.70 -1.05
N LEU A 103 -0.04 3.10 -0.71
CA LEU A 103 0.08 1.66 -0.51
C LEU A 103 -0.71 1.19 0.72
N ILE A 104 -1.29 -0.01 0.64
CA ILE A 104 -1.94 -0.64 1.79
C ILE A 104 -0.89 -0.93 2.87
N SER A 105 -1.09 -0.39 4.07
CA SER A 105 -0.23 -0.62 5.23
C SER A 105 -0.67 -1.83 6.06
N GLN A 106 -1.98 -2.00 6.20
CA GLN A 106 -2.66 -3.06 6.93
C GLN A 106 -3.79 -3.62 6.06
N ALA A 107 -3.86 -4.94 5.92
CA ALA A 107 -4.70 -5.65 4.96
C ALA A 107 -5.60 -6.66 5.65
N ASP A 108 -6.81 -6.84 5.12
CA ASP A 108 -7.73 -7.90 5.53
C ASP A 108 -7.31 -9.27 4.98
N PHE A 109 -6.54 -9.26 3.88
CA PHE A 109 -6.02 -10.47 3.25
C PHE A 109 -4.58 -10.28 2.78
N VAL A 110 -3.74 -11.28 3.06
CA VAL A 110 -2.36 -11.35 2.56
C VAL A 110 -2.14 -12.70 1.88
N GLY A 111 -1.96 -12.67 0.57
CA GLY A 111 -1.61 -13.83 -0.25
C GLY A 111 -0.10 -13.91 -0.48
N CYS A 112 0.52 -15.04 -0.14
CA CYS A 112 1.90 -15.35 -0.47
C CYS A 112 1.93 -16.44 -1.55
N HIS A 113 2.41 -16.12 -2.74
CA HIS A 113 2.42 -17.07 -3.87
C HIS A 113 3.77 -17.77 -4.06
N GLN A 114 4.76 -17.48 -3.21
CA GLN A 114 6.08 -18.08 -3.25
C GLN A 114 6.56 -18.42 -1.83
N LEU A 115 6.74 -19.70 -1.53
CA LEU A 115 7.19 -20.19 -0.22
C LEU A 115 8.45 -19.48 0.30
N GLN A 116 9.42 -19.22 -0.59
CA GLN A 116 10.67 -18.55 -0.26
C GLN A 116 10.51 -17.11 0.30
N PHE A 117 9.33 -16.51 0.20
CA PHE A 117 9.05 -15.18 0.73
C PHE A 117 8.70 -15.20 2.22
N ILE A 118 8.24 -16.34 2.75
CA ILE A 118 7.84 -16.48 4.16
C ILE A 118 9.00 -16.10 5.09
N ASP A 119 10.21 -16.57 4.79
CA ASP A 119 11.39 -16.32 5.61
C ASP A 119 12.11 -15.00 5.26
N LYS A 120 11.70 -14.33 4.18
CA LYS A 120 12.39 -13.12 3.65
C LYS A 120 11.64 -11.83 3.91
N TYR A 121 10.32 -11.89 3.99
CA TYR A 121 9.48 -10.71 4.08
C TYR A 121 8.47 -10.86 5.20
N GLN A 122 8.34 -9.81 6.00
CA GLN A 122 7.35 -9.69 7.08
C GLN A 122 5.93 -9.45 6.51
N MET A 123 5.42 -10.41 5.75
CA MET A 123 4.11 -10.30 5.11
C MET A 123 2.96 -10.41 6.11
N ALA A 124 3.09 -11.30 7.09
CA ALA A 124 2.06 -11.53 8.11
C ALA A 124 1.83 -10.31 9.02
N GLU A 125 2.85 -9.48 9.24
CA GLU A 125 2.75 -8.23 10.01
C GLU A 125 1.86 -7.17 9.34
N ARG A 126 1.51 -7.39 8.06
CA ARG A 126 0.57 -6.55 7.31
C ARG A 126 -0.88 -7.00 7.49
N LEU A 127 -1.16 -8.11 8.17
CA LEU A 127 -2.53 -8.53 8.44
C LEU A 127 -3.12 -7.70 9.58
N LYS A 128 -4.36 -7.25 9.38
CA LYS A 128 -5.17 -6.70 10.45
C LYS A 128 -5.40 -7.79 11.52
N PRO A 129 -5.43 -7.41 12.82
CA PRO A 129 -5.67 -8.33 13.92
C PRO A 129 -7.11 -8.86 13.95
#